data_AF-G2FH62-F1
#
_entry.id   AF-G2FH62-F1
#
_cell.length_a   1.000
_cell.length_b   1.000
_cell.length_c   1.000
_cell.angle_alpha   90.00
_cell.angle_beta   90.00
_cell.angle_gamma   90.00
#
_symmetry.space_group_name_H-M   'P 1'
#
loop_
_entity.id
_entity.type
_entity.pdbx_description
1 polymer ?
#
loop_
_entity_poly.entity_id
_entity_poly.type
_entity_poly.pdbx_seq_one_letter_code
_entity_poly.pdbx_strand_id
1 'polypeptide(L)'
;MTHPIRLRLLLLLLIVSTLLLAEPALANKFVTIGSGVSGSSSLKLGFLKDAAYITGAIFALMAVGALLMRNRNAHSVDFTLGKQAAIILAILSSLCFLFALLA
;
A
#
# COMPACT_ATOMS: atom_id res chain seq x y z
N MET A 1 5.60 6.25 32.52
CA MET A 1 6.69 6.08 31.54
C MET A 1 6.50 4.74 30.81
N THR A 2 5.77 4.72 29.70
CA THR A 2 5.59 3.51 28.89
C THR A 2 6.87 3.28 28.07
N HIS A 3 7.56 2.17 28.31
CA HIS A 3 8.84 1.88 27.65
C HIS A 3 8.66 1.83 26.12
N PRO A 4 9.30 2.72 25.34
CA PRO A 4 9.07 2.85 23.90
C PRO A 4 9.41 1.56 23.13
N ILE A 5 10.27 0.72 23.72
CA ILE A 5 10.66 -0.59 23.19
C ILE A 5 9.49 -1.58 23.21
N ARG A 6 8.67 -1.60 24.27
CA ARG A 6 7.52 -2.52 24.38
C ARG A 6 6.45 -2.17 23.34
N LEU A 7 6.21 -0.88 23.10
CA LEU A 7 5.28 -0.42 22.07
C LEU A 7 5.75 -0.80 20.66
N ARG A 8 7.04 -0.64 20.37
CA ARG A 8 7.63 -1.03 19.07
C ARG A 8 7.54 -2.55 18.82
N LEU A 9 7.79 -3.35 19.85
CA LEU A 9 7.67 -4.81 19.78
C LEU A 9 6.23 -5.25 19.54
N LEU A 10 5.27 -4.61 20.20
CA LEU A 10 3.84 -4.89 20.05
C LEU A 10 3.35 -4.50 18.65
N LEU A 11 3.79 -3.35 18.12
CA LEU A 11 3.55 -2.94 16.74
C LEU A 11 4.14 -3.94 15.74
N LEU A 12 5.38 -4.39 15.95
CA LEU A 12 6.04 -5.34 15.07
C LEU A 12 5.32 -6.69 15.06
N LEU A 13 4.90 -7.17 16.23
CA LEU A 13 4.16 -8.42 16.37
C LEU A 13 2.78 -8.32 15.71
N LEU A 14 2.11 -7.18 15.86
CA LEU A 14 0.83 -6.90 15.19
C LEU A 14 0.98 -6.90 13.66
N ILE A 15 2.03 -6.26 13.12
CA ILE A 15 2.33 -6.26 11.68
C ILE A 15 2.61 -7.68 11.18
N VAL A 16 3.44 -8.45 11.87
CA VAL A 16 3.79 -9.83 11.51
C VAL A 16 2.56 -10.73 11.55
N SER A 17 1.72 -10.61 12.58
CA SER A 17 0.44 -11.34 12.65
C SER A 17 -0.49 -10.96 11.49
N THR A 18 -0.62 -9.67 11.16
CA THR A 18 -1.46 -9.29 10.00
C THR A 18 -0.93 -9.84 8.67
N LEU A 19 0.39 -9.95 8.50
CA LEU A 19 0.99 -10.57 7.31
C LEU A 19 0.69 -12.07 7.24
N LEU A 20 0.90 -12.79 8.34
CA LEU A 20 0.69 -14.24 8.43
C LEU A 20 -0.78 -14.64 8.26
N LEU A 21 -1.73 -13.81 8.72
CA LEU A 21 -3.17 -14.05 8.51
C LEU A 21 -3.67 -13.58 7.14
N ALA A 22 -3.03 -12.60 6.52
CA ALA A 22 -3.39 -12.14 5.17
C ALA A 22 -3.02 -13.17 4.11
N GLU A 23 -1.84 -13.79 4.20
CA GLU A 23 -1.35 -14.78 3.22
C GLU A 23 -2.34 -15.90 2.88
N PRO A 24 -2.94 -16.65 3.83
CA PRO A 24 -3.87 -17.72 3.49
C PRO A 24 -5.18 -17.20 2.88
N ALA A 25 -5.66 -16.02 3.32
CA ALA A 25 -6.87 -15.41 2.78
C ALA A 25 -6.69 -14.91 1.34
N LEU A 26 -5.49 -14.40 1.00
CA LEU A 26 -5.15 -14.04 -0.38
C LEU A 26 -4.86 -15.29 -1.23
N ALA A 27 -4.11 -16.26 -0.73
CA ALA A 27 -3.76 -17.48 -1.46
C ALA A 27 -5.00 -18.29 -1.88
N ASN A 28 -6.00 -18.40 -1.00
CA ASN A 28 -7.23 -19.13 -1.30
C ASN A 28 -7.99 -18.48 -2.48
N LYS A 29 -7.95 -17.15 -2.61
CA LYS A 29 -8.56 -16.42 -3.72
C LYS A 29 -7.81 -16.63 -5.03
N PHE A 30 -6.47 -16.69 -5.01
CA PHE A 30 -5.69 -16.94 -6.23
C PHE A 30 -5.79 -18.38 -6.73
N VAL A 31 -5.89 -19.37 -5.83
CA VAL A 31 -6.14 -20.77 -6.22
C VAL A 31 -7.50 -20.92 -6.90
N THR A 32 -8.57 -20.30 -6.39
CA THR A 32 -9.90 -20.32 -7.04
C THR A 32 -9.91 -19.58 -8.39
N ILE A 33 -9.03 -18.60 -8.58
CA ILE A 33 -8.87 -17.85 -9.85
C ILE A 33 -8.03 -18.64 -10.89
N GLY A 34 -7.15 -19.55 -10.42
CA GLY A 34 -6.21 -20.31 -11.25
C GLY A 34 -6.58 -21.76 -11.53
N SER A 35 -7.46 -22.40 -10.73
CA SER A 35 -7.63 -23.87 -10.74
C SER A 35 -8.75 -24.42 -11.62
N GLY A 36 -9.28 -23.67 -12.57
CA GLY A 36 -10.01 -24.29 -13.69
C GLY A 36 -11.34 -23.64 -14.04
N VAL A 37 -11.55 -23.59 -15.35
CA VAL A 37 -12.62 -22.92 -16.10
C VAL A 37 -12.37 -21.42 -16.23
N SER A 38 -12.50 -20.96 -17.47
CA SER A 38 -12.47 -19.58 -17.98
C SER A 38 -13.57 -18.70 -17.35
N GLY A 39 -13.65 -18.67 -16.01
CA GLY A 39 -14.72 -18.13 -15.21
C GLY A 39 -14.48 -16.67 -14.88
N SER A 40 -14.88 -15.83 -15.83
CA SER A 40 -15.05 -14.38 -15.75
C SER A 40 -13.77 -13.54 -15.61
N SER A 41 -13.35 -12.96 -16.73
CA SER A 41 -12.45 -11.79 -16.77
C SER A 41 -12.91 -10.68 -15.82
N SER A 42 -14.22 -10.55 -15.55
CA SER A 42 -14.75 -9.55 -14.61
C SER A 42 -14.31 -9.77 -13.17
N LEU A 43 -14.13 -11.01 -12.72
CA LEU A 43 -13.72 -11.29 -11.33
C LEU A 43 -12.24 -10.95 -11.12
N LYS A 44 -11.40 -11.29 -12.11
CA LYS A 44 -9.96 -10.93 -12.12
C LYS A 44 -9.77 -9.42 -12.20
N LEU A 45 -10.55 -8.74 -13.04
CA LEU A 45 -10.55 -7.26 -13.14
C LEU A 45 -11.04 -6.61 -11.84
N GLY A 46 -12.08 -7.15 -11.20
CA GLY A 46 -12.56 -6.66 -9.90
C GLY A 46 -11.48 -6.70 -8.83
N PHE A 47 -10.76 -7.82 -8.71
CA PHE A 47 -9.62 -7.92 -7.79
C PHE A 47 -8.49 -6.93 -8.13
N LEU A 48 -8.21 -6.74 -9.41
CA LEU A 48 -7.15 -5.83 -9.84
C LEU A 48 -7.55 -4.36 -9.59
N LYS A 49 -8.83 -4.01 -9.71
CA LYS A 49 -9.38 -2.71 -9.30
C LYS A 49 -9.23 -2.48 -7.82
N ASP A 50 -9.63 -3.43 -6.99
CA ASP A 50 -9.54 -3.32 -5.54
C ASP A 50 -8.08 -3.16 -5.09
N ALA A 51 -7.18 -3.96 -5.68
CA ALA A 51 -5.74 -3.85 -5.44
C ALA A 51 -5.19 -2.47 -5.87
N ALA A 52 -5.60 -1.97 -7.04
CA ALA A 52 -5.19 -0.66 -7.53
C ALA A 52 -5.73 0.48 -6.64
N TYR A 53 -6.97 0.40 -6.13
CA TYR A 53 -7.52 1.38 -5.20
C TYR A 53 -6.74 1.43 -3.88
N ILE A 54 -6.47 0.27 -3.28
CA ILE A 54 -5.73 0.17 -2.01
C ILE A 54 -4.30 0.69 -2.20
N THR A 55 -3.64 0.27 -3.27
CA THR A 55 -2.26 0.69 -3.58
C THR A 55 -2.18 2.18 -3.87
N GLY A 56 -3.13 2.72 -4.64
CA GLY A 56 -3.25 4.15 -4.92
C GLY A 56 -3.45 4.98 -3.66
N ALA A 57 -4.30 4.51 -2.73
CA ALA A 57 -4.53 5.18 -1.45
C ALA A 57 -3.27 5.19 -0.57
N ILE A 58 -2.52 4.09 -0.51
CA ILE A 58 -1.25 4.03 0.22
C ILE A 58 -0.24 5.04 -0.34
N PHE A 59 -0.09 5.11 -1.67
CA PHE A 59 0.80 6.09 -2.30
C PHE A 59 0.35 7.54 -2.05
N ALA A 60 -0.95 7.84 -2.06
CA ALA A 60 -1.46 9.16 -1.69
C ALA A 60 -1.11 9.53 -0.25
N LEU A 61 -1.31 8.62 0.70
CA LEU A 61 -0.95 8.84 2.10
C LEU A 61 0.55 9.06 2.28
N MET A 62 1.39 8.29 1.58
CA MET A 62 2.84 8.50 1.58
C MET A 62 3.24 9.83 0.94
N ALA A 63 2.59 10.27 -0.14
CA ALA A 63 2.84 11.58 -0.75
C ALA A 63 2.54 12.73 0.22
N VAL A 64 1.41 12.65 0.93
CA VAL A 64 1.02 13.62 1.97
C VAL A 64 1.99 13.55 3.14
N GLY A 65 2.35 12.36 3.60
CA GLY A 65 3.32 12.14 4.68
C GLY A 65 4.70 12.74 4.36
N ALA A 66 5.19 12.55 3.13
CA ALA A 66 6.43 13.15 2.66
C ALA A 66 6.38 14.69 2.69
N LEU A 67 5.22 15.28 2.40
CA LEU A 67 5.01 16.73 2.45
C LEU A 67 4.91 17.27 3.89
N LEU A 68 4.30 16.50 4.80
CA LEU A 68 4.10 16.88 6.21
C LEU A 68 5.34 16.66 7.08
N MET A 69 6.11 15.60 6.83
CA MET A 69 7.37 15.30 7.55
C MET A 69 8.54 16.17 7.07
N ARG A 70 8.30 17.05 6.09
CA ARG A 70 9.22 18.00 5.46
C ARG A 70 10.10 18.81 6.41
N ASN A 71 9.66 19.06 7.65
CA ASN A 71 10.37 19.95 8.58
C ASN A 71 10.71 19.31 9.93
N ARG A 72 10.51 17.99 10.10
CA ARG A 72 10.68 17.29 11.39
C ARG A 72 11.82 16.27 11.44
N ASN A 73 12.44 15.96 10.31
CA ASN A 73 13.47 14.92 10.24
C ASN A 73 14.85 15.54 9.96
N ALA A 74 15.75 15.54 10.94
CA ALA A 74 17.15 15.97 10.76
C ALA A 74 17.97 15.06 9.81
N HIS A 75 17.36 13.97 9.33
CA HIS A 75 17.93 13.00 8.38
C HIS A 75 17.23 13.03 7.01
N SER A 76 16.37 14.02 6.75
CA SER A 76 15.71 14.14 5.45
C SER A 76 16.73 14.53 4.39
N VAL A 77 17.11 13.53 3.60
CA VAL A 77 17.40 13.59 2.17
C VAL A 77 17.04 14.98 1.58
N ASP A 78 18.01 15.65 0.97
CA ASP A 78 17.98 17.04 0.46
C ASP A 78 16.60 17.61 0.13
N PHE A 79 16.39 18.91 0.39
CA PHE A 79 15.13 19.63 0.14
C PHE A 79 14.50 19.37 -1.24
N THR A 80 15.34 19.13 -2.24
CA THR A 80 14.95 18.80 -3.62
C THR A 80 14.40 17.38 -3.75
N LEU A 81 15.03 16.41 -3.06
CA LEU A 81 14.69 14.99 -3.13
C LEU A 81 13.37 14.68 -2.41
N GLY A 82 13.07 15.34 -1.28
CA GLY A 82 11.80 15.18 -0.58
C GLY A 82 10.58 15.64 -1.40
N LYS A 83 10.72 16.76 -2.13
CA LYS A 83 9.68 17.24 -3.06
C LYS A 83 9.53 16.31 -4.27
N GLN A 84 10.64 15.84 -4.84
CA GLN A 84 10.61 14.90 -5.96
C GLN A 84 9.94 13.58 -5.58
N ALA A 85 10.24 13.03 -4.40
CA ALA A 85 9.60 11.82 -3.90
C ALA A 85 8.08 12.00 -3.72
N ALA A 86 7.63 13.12 -3.15
CA ALA A 86 6.21 13.42 -3.00
C ALA A 86 5.50 13.53 -4.35
N ILE A 87 6.14 14.15 -5.36
CA ILE A 87 5.60 14.25 -6.73
C ILE A 87 5.48 12.88 -7.38
N ILE A 88 6.53 12.04 -7.29
CA ILE A 88 6.52 10.69 -7.86
C ILE A 88 5.41 9.84 -7.22
N LEU A 89 5.28 9.88 -5.88
CA LEU A 89 4.22 9.17 -5.15
C LEU A 89 2.82 9.66 -5.54
N ALA A 90 2.65 10.97 -5.75
CA ALA A 90 1.38 11.54 -6.20
C ALA A 90 1.02 11.09 -7.63
N ILE A 91 1.99 11.05 -8.55
CA ILE A 91 1.79 10.55 -9.91
C ILE A 91 1.41 9.07 -9.87
N LEU A 92 2.12 8.25 -9.09
CA LEU A 92 1.88 6.82 -8.99
C LEU A 92 0.50 6.51 -8.39
N SER A 93 0.09 7.30 -7.39
CA SER A 93 -1.25 7.25 -6.81
C SER A 93 -2.33 7.60 -7.85
N SER A 94 -2.15 8.69 -8.58
CA SER A 94 -3.06 9.12 -9.64
C SER A 94 -3.23 8.06 -10.74
N LEU A 95 -2.12 7.47 -11.20
CA LEU A 95 -2.13 6.38 -12.18
C LEU A 95 -2.87 5.14 -11.66
N CYS A 96 -2.68 4.77 -10.40
CA CYS A 96 -3.40 3.64 -9.80
C CYS A 96 -4.91 3.90 -9.73
N PHE A 97 -5.34 5.11 -9.33
CA PHE A 97 -6.76 5.46 -9.33
C PHE A 97 -7.34 5.53 -10.74
N LEU A 98 -6.61 6.07 -11.71
CA LEU A 98 -7.02 6.12 -13.11
C LEU A 98 -7.20 4.70 -13.67
N PHE A 99 -6.25 3.81 -13.40
CA PHE A 99 -6.35 2.41 -13.78
C PHE A 99 -7.57 1.73 -13.13
N ALA A 100 -7.80 1.96 -11.83
CA ALA A 100 -8.95 1.39 -11.13
C ALA A 100 -10.30 1.89 -11.66
N LEU A 101 -10.33 3.12 -12.19
CA LEU A 101 -11.52 3.73 -12.81
C LEU A 101 -11.78 3.22 -14.24
N LEU A 102 -10.72 2.97 -15.02
CA LEU A 102 -10.79 2.58 -16.44
C LEU A 102 -10.86 1.07 -16.69
N ALA A 103 -10.32 0.26 -15.78
CA ALA A 103 -10.39 -1.21 -15.84
C ALA A 103 -11.85 -1.70 -15.69
#